data_AF-A0AAJ1QZD8-F1
#
_entry.id   AF-A0AAJ1QZD8-F1
#
_cell.length_a   1.000
_cell.length_b   1.000
_cell.length_c   1.000
_cell.angle_alpha   90.00
_cell.angle_beta   90.00
_cell.angle_gamma   90.00
#
_symmetry.space_group_name_H-M   'P 1'
#
loop_
_entity.id
_entity.type
_entity.pdbx_description
1 polymer ?
#
loop_
_entity_poly.entity_id
_entity_poly.type
_entity_poly.pdbx_seq_one_letter_code
_entity_poly.pdbx_strand_id
1 'polypeptide(L)'
;MSKLVVSKGTFSEVYNYSDSKKYFYDYLSFDKKAIVTVNATVEVGYDLSKLEIQIDSLGKKIYINKIPKEEVVISPDVKYFDLQQSQFNTFTKSELNKINQKSIEKIKETIAVTDLKEKAKIRLIEELSKIYQLSAVYNWQVIDNTNSGIFSNFKD
;
A
#
# COMPACT_ATOMS: atom_id res chain seq x y z
N MET A 1 14.13 -17.66 -0.74
CA MET A 1 14.03 -16.63 -1.80
C MET A 1 13.67 -15.32 -1.13
N SER A 2 14.42 -14.22 -1.33
CA SER A 2 14.16 -12.93 -0.66
C SER A 2 13.39 -11.93 -1.55
N LYS A 3 12.64 -12.42 -2.54
CA LYS A 3 12.04 -11.57 -3.58
C LYS A 3 10.70 -11.01 -3.10
N LEU A 4 10.60 -9.69 -2.99
CA LEU A 4 9.33 -8.99 -2.78
C LEU A 4 8.62 -8.82 -4.12
N VAL A 5 7.36 -9.24 -4.21
CA VAL A 5 6.52 -9.02 -5.40
C VAL A 5 5.68 -7.78 -5.15
N VAL A 6 5.84 -6.74 -5.96
CA VAL A 6 5.23 -5.42 -5.70
C VAL A 6 4.48 -4.92 -6.92
N SER A 7 3.29 -4.36 -6.70
CA SER A 7 2.57 -3.46 -7.61
C SER A 7 2.67 -2.03 -7.08
N LYS A 8 2.95 -1.06 -7.96
CA LYS A 8 3.21 0.33 -7.59
C LYS A 8 2.28 1.28 -8.33
N GLY A 9 1.83 2.33 -7.65
CA GLY A 9 1.08 3.44 -8.22
C GLY A 9 1.47 4.77 -7.58
N THR A 10 1.23 5.87 -8.30
CA THR A 10 1.44 7.24 -7.82
C THR A 10 0.12 7.96 -7.71
N PHE A 11 -0.06 8.71 -6.64
CA PHE A 11 -1.26 9.45 -6.31
C PHE A 11 -0.88 10.91 -6.11
N SER A 12 -1.68 11.82 -6.65
CA SER A 12 -1.50 13.26 -6.48
C SER A 12 -2.84 13.88 -6.17
N GLU A 13 -2.94 14.55 -5.03
CA GLU A 13 -4.15 15.28 -4.64
C GLU A 13 -3.78 16.69 -4.18
N VAL A 14 -4.58 17.67 -4.59
CA VAL A 14 -4.42 19.06 -4.18
C VAL A 14 -5.46 19.39 -3.13
N TYR A 15 -5.01 19.81 -1.96
CA TYR A 15 -5.83 20.23 -0.84
C TYR A 15 -5.76 21.74 -0.68
N ASN A 16 -6.92 22.38 -0.69
CA ASN A 16 -7.07 23.78 -0.31
C ASN A 16 -7.51 23.84 1.15
N TYR A 17 -6.62 24.27 2.03
CA TYR A 17 -6.93 24.52 3.44
C TYR A 17 -7.22 26.01 3.64
N SER A 18 -8.30 26.33 4.35
CA SER A 18 -8.63 27.69 4.77
C SER A 18 -9.11 27.66 6.21
N ASP A 19 -8.56 28.50 7.06
CA ASP A 19 -8.97 28.68 8.46
C ASP A 19 -8.96 30.17 8.81
N SER A 20 -9.87 30.59 9.68
CA SER A 20 -10.01 32.00 10.07
C SER A 20 -10.06 32.09 11.58
N LYS A 21 -9.14 32.87 12.17
CA LYS A 21 -9.17 33.17 13.60
C LYS A 21 -9.72 34.55 13.84
N LYS A 22 -10.73 34.64 14.70
CA LYS A 22 -11.33 35.88 15.15
C LYS A 22 -10.68 36.38 16.43
N TYR A 23 -10.47 37.69 16.52
CA TYR A 23 -9.89 38.41 17.65
C TYR A 23 -10.79 39.62 17.98
N PHE A 24 -10.65 40.15 19.20
CA PHE A 24 -11.38 41.33 19.69
C PHE A 24 -12.92 41.22 19.56
N TYR A 25 -13.56 40.33 20.33
CA TYR A 25 -15.04 40.17 20.30
C TYR A 25 -15.62 40.09 18.87
N ASP A 26 -14.97 39.30 18.00
CA ASP A 26 -15.32 39.08 16.58
C ASP A 26 -15.14 40.28 15.61
N TYR A 27 -14.57 41.40 16.03
CA TYR A 27 -14.39 42.58 15.16
C TYR A 27 -13.23 42.46 14.17
N LEU A 28 -12.28 41.54 14.39
CA LEU A 28 -11.09 41.35 13.55
C LEU A 28 -10.91 39.87 13.21
N SER A 29 -10.76 39.52 11.93
CA SER A 29 -10.48 38.15 11.49
C SER A 29 -9.17 38.06 10.71
N PHE A 30 -8.37 37.04 11.01
CA PHE A 30 -7.14 36.73 10.27
C PHE A 30 -7.27 35.36 9.63
N ASP A 31 -7.37 35.38 8.29
CA ASP A 31 -7.42 34.18 7.48
C ASP A 31 -6.02 33.59 7.28
N LYS A 32 -5.93 32.27 7.27
CA LYS A 32 -4.80 31.51 6.75
C LYS A 32 -5.28 30.59 5.64
N LYS A 33 -4.57 30.57 4.52
CA LYS A 33 -4.85 29.68 3.39
C LYS A 33 -3.58 28.92 3.04
N ALA A 34 -3.72 27.62 2.76
CA ALA A 34 -2.64 26.81 2.23
C ALA A 34 -3.12 25.98 1.05
N ILE A 35 -2.36 26.03 -0.04
CA ILE A 35 -2.47 25.04 -1.11
C ILE A 35 -1.40 23.99 -0.86
N VAL A 36 -1.85 22.77 -0.57
CA VAL A 36 -1.00 21.62 -0.26
C VAL A 36 -1.16 20.60 -1.36
N THR A 37 -0.07 20.29 -2.06
CA THR A 37 -0.04 19.17 -2.99
C THR A 37 0.51 17.97 -2.25
N VAL A 38 -0.30 16.92 -2.11
CA VAL A 38 0.14 15.65 -1.56
C VAL A 38 0.36 14.70 -2.72
N ASN A 39 1.61 14.39 -3.00
CA ASN A 39 1.96 13.27 -3.84
C ASN A 39 2.17 12.05 -2.94
N ALA A 40 1.87 10.85 -3.40
CA ALA A 40 2.18 9.65 -2.67
C ALA A 40 2.50 8.51 -3.62
N THR A 41 3.53 7.75 -3.29
CA THR A 41 3.79 6.46 -3.90
C THR A 41 3.13 5.39 -3.04
N VAL A 42 2.26 4.59 -3.64
CA VAL A 42 1.65 3.42 -3.00
C VAL A 42 2.24 2.17 -3.61
N GLU A 43 2.73 1.29 -2.75
CA GLU A 43 3.27 -0.01 -3.09
C GLU A 43 2.47 -1.07 -2.34
N VAL A 44 1.94 -2.04 -3.09
CA VAL A 44 1.24 -3.19 -2.53
C VAL A 44 2.00 -4.44 -2.95
N GLY A 45 2.39 -5.27 -1.99
CA GLY A 45 3.19 -6.44 -2.30
C GLY A 45 3.13 -7.58 -1.31
N TYR A 46 3.81 -8.67 -1.65
CA TYR A 46 3.93 -9.88 -0.84
C TYR A 46 5.40 -10.23 -0.67
N ASP A 47 5.83 -10.35 0.59
CA ASP A 47 7.18 -10.73 0.92
C ASP A 47 7.35 -12.26 0.86
N LEU A 48 7.87 -12.76 -0.27
CA LEU A 48 8.08 -14.19 -0.47
C LEU A 48 9.16 -14.78 0.45
N SER A 49 9.93 -13.95 1.17
CA SER A 49 10.82 -14.48 2.22
C SER A 49 10.03 -15.06 3.40
N LYS A 50 8.79 -14.62 3.60
CA LYS A 50 7.86 -15.10 4.63
C LYS A 50 7.00 -16.29 4.15
N LEU A 51 7.24 -16.79 2.94
CA LEU A 51 6.60 -17.98 2.40
C LEU A 51 7.19 -19.23 3.08
N GLU A 52 6.34 -20.06 3.67
CA GLU A 52 6.79 -21.30 4.33
C GLU A 52 6.59 -22.48 3.38
N ILE A 53 7.69 -23.00 2.84
CA ILE A 53 7.73 -24.18 1.98
C ILE A 53 8.53 -25.28 2.66
N GLN A 54 8.03 -26.51 2.56
CA GLN A 54 8.76 -27.71 2.94
C GLN A 54 8.92 -28.63 1.72
N ILE A 55 10.13 -29.16 1.53
CA ILE A 55 10.46 -30.06 0.43
C ILE A 55 10.68 -31.47 0.99
N ASP A 56 9.92 -32.43 0.48
CA ASP A 56 10.15 -33.87 0.67
C ASP A 56 10.69 -34.46 -0.64
N SER A 57 12.01 -34.61 -0.71
CA SER A 57 12.66 -35.13 -1.91
C SER A 57 12.44 -36.63 -2.11
N LEU A 58 12.23 -37.40 -1.03
CA LEU A 58 11.99 -38.85 -1.10
C LEU A 58 10.58 -39.13 -1.60
N GLY A 59 9.60 -38.42 -1.05
CA GLY A 59 8.21 -38.48 -1.47
C GLY A 59 7.88 -37.67 -2.72
N LYS A 60 8.84 -36.94 -3.29
CA LYS A 60 8.69 -36.04 -4.45
C LYS A 60 7.55 -35.02 -4.26
N LYS A 61 7.52 -34.38 -3.09
CA LYS A 61 6.45 -33.46 -2.68
C LYS A 61 7.00 -32.09 -2.28
N ILE A 62 6.28 -31.05 -2.67
CA ILE A 62 6.49 -29.66 -2.22
C ILE A 62 5.25 -29.25 -1.44
N TYR A 63 5.42 -28.94 -0.16
CA TYR A 63 4.35 -28.46 0.70
C TYR A 63 4.43 -26.96 0.81
N ILE A 64 3.35 -26.26 0.47
CA ILE A 64 3.18 -24.83 0.74
C ILE A 64 2.38 -24.73 2.02
N ASN A 65 3.02 -24.35 3.12
CA ASN A 65 2.42 -24.33 4.46
C ASN A 65 1.82 -22.97 4.79
N LYS A 66 2.40 -21.88 4.27
CA LYS A 66 1.94 -20.52 4.55
C LYS A 66 2.30 -19.56 3.43
N ILE A 67 1.34 -18.73 3.06
CA ILE A 67 1.50 -17.60 2.14
C ILE A 67 1.49 -16.31 2.96
N PRO A 68 2.43 -15.37 2.69
CA PRO A 68 2.40 -14.06 3.33
C PRO A 68 1.10 -13.31 3.02
N LYS A 69 0.67 -12.44 3.94
CA LYS A 69 -0.39 -11.47 3.66
C LYS A 69 0.16 -10.30 2.85
N GLU A 70 -0.72 -9.58 2.17
CA GLU A 70 -0.34 -8.37 1.46
C GLU A 70 0.13 -7.28 2.43
N GLU A 71 1.15 -6.55 2.02
CA GLU A 71 1.69 -5.38 2.71
C GLU A 71 1.42 -4.15 1.83
N VAL A 72 0.86 -3.11 2.44
CA VAL A 72 0.59 -1.83 1.78
C VAL A 72 1.49 -0.77 2.39
N VAL A 73 2.42 -0.26 1.58
CA VAL A 73 3.33 0.81 1.94
C VAL A 73 2.91 2.08 1.20
N ILE A 74 2.70 3.16 1.95
CA ILE A 74 2.34 4.47 1.40
C ILE A 74 3.43 5.45 1.80
N SER A 75 4.11 6.00 0.80
CA SER A 75 5.17 6.98 0.95
C SER A 75 4.70 8.33 0.42
N PRO A 76 4.13 9.20 1.27
CA PRO A 76 3.70 10.54 0.88
C PRO A 76 4.89 11.50 0.74
N ASP A 77 4.84 12.35 -0.27
CA ASP A 77 5.66 13.53 -0.52
C ASP A 77 4.74 14.76 -0.53
N VAL A 78 4.70 15.46 0.61
CA VAL A 78 3.85 16.63 0.82
C VAL A 78 4.60 17.90 0.46
N LYS A 79 4.06 18.67 -0.49
CA LYS A 79 4.59 19.96 -0.92
C LYS A 79 3.63 21.08 -0.54
N TYR A 80 4.16 22.11 0.12
CA TYR A 80 3.42 23.32 0.49
C TYR A 80 3.74 24.39 -0.54
N PHE A 81 2.80 24.68 -1.44
CA PHE A 81 3.04 25.54 -2.60
C PHE A 81 2.82 27.03 -2.31
N ASP A 82 1.74 27.36 -1.59
CA ASP A 82 1.44 28.73 -1.20
C ASP A 82 0.92 28.73 0.24
N LEU A 83 1.73 29.26 1.16
CA LEU A 83 1.38 29.43 2.57
C LEU A 83 1.06 30.91 2.80
N GLN A 84 -0.20 31.27 2.57
CA GLN A 84 -0.70 32.59 2.92
C GLN A 84 -1.04 32.60 4.41
N GLN A 85 -0.07 33.03 5.21
CA GLN A 85 -0.19 33.16 6.66
C GLN A 85 -0.02 34.61 7.08
N SER A 86 -0.88 35.10 7.97
CA SER A 86 -0.60 36.36 8.66
C SER A 86 0.47 36.14 9.74
N GLN A 87 1.19 37.20 10.13
CA GLN A 87 2.12 37.17 11.28
C GLN A 87 1.47 36.65 12.57
N PHE A 88 0.12 36.65 12.64
CA PHE A 88 -0.66 36.30 13.82
C PHE A 88 -1.36 34.93 13.70
N ASN A 89 -1.33 34.26 12.54
CA ASN A 89 -1.94 32.94 12.34
C ASN A 89 -1.11 32.06 11.37
N THR A 90 -0.04 31.47 11.88
CA THR A 90 0.82 30.54 11.15
C THR A 90 0.35 29.09 11.27
N PHE A 91 0.75 28.23 10.32
CA PHE A 91 0.53 26.79 10.44
C PHE A 91 1.38 26.18 11.54
N THR A 92 0.76 25.41 12.43
CA THR A 92 1.46 24.63 13.45
C THR A 92 1.88 23.27 12.90
N LYS A 93 2.97 22.69 13.44
CA LYS A 93 3.40 21.33 13.09
C LYS A 93 2.28 20.29 13.28
N SER A 94 1.43 20.46 14.29
CA SER A 94 0.29 19.58 14.56
C SER A 94 -0.77 19.63 13.45
N GLU A 95 -1.08 20.82 12.94
CA GLU A 95 -2.02 20.98 11.82
C GLU A 95 -1.48 20.36 10.53
N LEU A 96 -0.18 20.55 10.25
CA LEU A 96 0.47 19.95 9.09
C LEU A 96 0.48 18.41 9.17
N ASN A 97 0.74 17.85 10.37
CA ASN A 97 0.67 16.41 10.60
C ASN A 97 -0.75 15.85 10.42
N LYS A 98 -1.78 16.58 10.86
CA LYS A 98 -3.19 16.20 10.65
C LYS A 98 -3.56 16.19 9.17
N ILE A 99 -3.09 17.17 8.39
CA ILE A 99 -3.30 17.20 6.94
C ILE A 99 -2.66 15.95 6.31
N ASN A 100 -1.40 15.65 6.66
CA ASN A 100 -0.70 14.47 6.14
C ASN A 100 -1.42 13.16 6.48
N GLN A 101 -1.85 12.96 7.73
CA GLN A 101 -2.58 11.76 8.15
C GLN A 101 -3.90 11.58 7.37
N LYS A 102 -4.70 12.64 7.26
CA LYS A 102 -5.96 12.60 6.50
C LYS A 102 -5.74 12.26 5.02
N SER A 103 -4.69 12.77 4.41
CA SER A 103 -4.36 12.45 3.02
C SER A 103 -3.97 10.98 2.86
N ILE A 104 -3.17 10.41 3.78
CA ILE A 104 -2.81 8.99 3.76
C ILE A 104 -4.07 8.10 3.89
N GLU A 105 -4.99 8.45 4.79
CA GLU A 105 -6.25 7.72 5.00
C GLU A 105 -7.11 7.72 3.72
N LYS A 106 -7.31 8.88 3.10
CA LYS A 106 -8.04 8.99 1.82
C LYS A 106 -7.41 8.17 0.70
N ILE A 107 -6.08 8.19 0.60
CA ILE A 107 -5.36 7.39 -0.40
C ILE A 107 -5.62 5.90 -0.15
N LYS A 108 -5.59 5.41 1.10
CA LYS A 108 -5.89 4.00 1.44
C LYS A 108 -7.29 3.56 1.02
N GLU A 109 -8.26 4.46 1.09
CA GLU A 109 -9.66 4.19 0.76
C GLU A 109 -9.95 4.31 -0.74
N THR A 110 -9.00 4.78 -1.54
CA THR A 110 -9.18 5.00 -2.98
C THR A 110 -9.24 3.67 -3.73
N ILE A 111 -10.12 3.58 -4.74
CA ILE A 111 -10.29 2.40 -5.62
C ILE A 111 -8.97 1.89 -6.22
N ALA A 112 -8.04 2.79 -6.55
CA ALA A 112 -6.75 2.40 -7.11
C ALA A 112 -5.87 1.61 -6.12
N VAL A 113 -6.05 1.73 -4.79
CA VAL A 113 -5.36 0.83 -3.83
C VAL A 113 -5.96 -0.57 -3.90
N THR A 114 -7.28 -0.69 -4.09
CA THR A 114 -7.94 -1.96 -4.34
C THR A 114 -7.43 -2.60 -5.63
N ASP A 115 -7.31 -1.83 -6.72
CA ASP A 115 -6.74 -2.32 -7.99
C ASP A 115 -5.28 -2.78 -7.82
N LEU A 116 -4.48 -2.05 -7.02
CA LEU A 116 -3.10 -2.44 -6.74
C LEU A 116 -3.02 -3.74 -5.93
N LYS A 117 -3.95 -3.96 -4.99
CA LYS A 117 -4.08 -5.23 -4.25
C LYS A 117 -4.41 -6.39 -5.19
N GLU A 118 -5.37 -6.21 -6.09
CA GLU A 118 -5.72 -7.24 -7.08
C GLU A 118 -4.54 -7.57 -7.98
N LYS A 119 -3.86 -6.55 -8.53
CA LYS A 119 -2.66 -6.74 -9.36
C LYS A 119 -1.53 -7.42 -8.60
N ALA A 120 -1.30 -7.05 -7.33
CA ALA A 120 -0.29 -7.70 -6.50
C ALA A 120 -0.63 -9.18 -6.26
N LYS A 121 -1.92 -9.50 -6.04
CA LYS A 121 -2.38 -10.89 -5.88
C LYS A 121 -2.19 -11.70 -7.17
N ILE A 122 -2.50 -11.13 -8.34
CA ILE A 122 -2.25 -11.78 -9.63
C ILE A 122 -0.76 -12.08 -9.80
N ARG A 123 0.13 -11.11 -9.52
CA ARG A 123 1.58 -11.32 -9.60
C ARG A 123 2.09 -12.37 -8.62
N LEU A 124 1.53 -12.43 -7.41
CA LEU A 124 1.83 -13.50 -6.45
C LEU A 124 1.44 -14.86 -7.02
N ILE A 125 0.24 -14.98 -7.58
CA ILE A 125 -0.25 -16.20 -8.23
C ILE A 125 0.71 -16.64 -9.33
N GLU A 126 1.10 -15.74 -10.23
CA GLU A 126 2.05 -15.99 -11.32
C GLU A 126 3.42 -16.48 -10.82
N GLU A 127 3.95 -15.87 -9.75
CA GLU A 127 5.23 -16.29 -9.16
C GLU A 127 5.11 -17.68 -8.51
N LEU A 128 4.00 -17.98 -7.83
CA LEU A 128 3.77 -19.29 -7.24
C LEU A 128 3.49 -20.37 -8.31
N SER A 129 2.90 -20.02 -9.45
CA SER A 129 2.71 -20.93 -10.59
C SER A 129 4.03 -21.51 -11.09
N LYS A 130 5.14 -20.78 -10.97
CA LYS A 130 6.46 -21.28 -11.36
C LYS A 130 6.88 -22.50 -10.54
N ILE A 131 6.45 -22.58 -9.27
CA ILE A 131 6.69 -23.76 -8.42
C ILE A 131 5.99 -24.98 -9.01
N TYR A 132 4.74 -24.83 -9.45
CA TYR A 132 3.96 -25.90 -10.10
C TYR A 132 4.55 -26.31 -11.45
N GLN A 133 4.98 -25.35 -12.26
CA GLN A 133 5.64 -25.64 -13.54
C GLN A 133 6.93 -26.43 -13.32
N LEU A 134 7.76 -26.00 -12.36
CA LEU A 134 8.98 -26.72 -12.00
C LEU A 134 8.66 -28.11 -11.44
N SER A 135 7.68 -28.24 -10.55
CA SER A 135 7.31 -29.55 -10.01
C SER A 135 6.84 -30.50 -11.10
N ALA A 136 6.07 -30.03 -12.09
CA ALA A 136 5.63 -30.83 -13.22
C ALA A 136 6.82 -31.36 -14.04
N VAL A 137 7.83 -30.52 -14.30
CA VAL A 137 9.08 -30.93 -14.99
C VAL A 137 9.81 -32.04 -14.24
N TYR A 138 9.80 -32.01 -12.90
CA TYR A 138 10.44 -33.03 -12.07
C TYR A 138 9.53 -34.23 -11.72
N ASN A 139 8.28 -34.24 -12.19
CA ASN A 139 7.23 -35.19 -11.75
C ASN A 139 7.02 -35.19 -10.22
N TRP A 140 7.02 -34.00 -9.62
CA TRP A 140 6.77 -33.77 -8.20
C TRP A 140 5.37 -33.19 -7.98
N GLN A 141 4.77 -33.55 -6.86
CA GLN A 141 3.44 -33.09 -6.46
C GLN A 141 3.55 -31.85 -5.56
N VAL A 142 2.73 -30.83 -5.82
CA VAL A 142 2.57 -29.69 -4.91
C VAL A 142 1.33 -29.89 -4.03
N ILE A 143 1.49 -29.73 -2.73
CA ILE A 143 0.44 -29.82 -1.71
C ILE A 143 0.27 -28.45 -1.08
N ASP A 144 -0.92 -27.88 -1.23
CA ASP A 144 -1.30 -26.60 -0.62
C ASP A 144 -2.02 -26.85 0.73
N ASN A 145 -1.38 -26.42 1.82
CA ASN A 145 -1.91 -26.48 3.19
C ASN A 145 -2.41 -25.12 3.68
N THR A 146 -2.41 -24.09 2.84
CA THR A 146 -2.61 -22.70 3.26
C THR A 146 -4.08 -22.33 3.48
N ASN A 147 -5.01 -23.18 3.02
CA ASN A 147 -6.46 -22.92 2.97
C ASN A 147 -6.81 -21.57 2.31
N SER A 148 -5.90 -21.02 1.50
CA SER A 148 -6.02 -19.65 0.97
C SER A 148 -6.97 -19.56 -0.23
N GLY A 149 -7.29 -20.70 -0.85
CA GLY A 149 -8.05 -20.76 -2.10
C GLY A 149 -7.32 -20.14 -3.29
N ILE A 150 -6.08 -19.65 -3.11
CA ILE A 150 -5.29 -19.00 -4.15
C ILE A 150 -4.95 -19.99 -5.28
N PHE A 151 -4.88 -21.28 -4.95
CA PHE A 151 -4.45 -22.32 -5.87
C PHE A 151 -5.57 -23.20 -6.43
N SER A 152 -6.85 -22.83 -6.25
CA SER A 152 -7.98 -23.62 -6.76
C SER A 152 -7.91 -23.84 -8.28
N ASN A 153 -7.32 -22.88 -9.01
CA ASN A 153 -7.31 -22.86 -10.47
C ASN A 153 -6.11 -23.59 -11.11
N PHE A 154 -5.24 -24.22 -10.32
CA PHE A 154 -4.06 -24.95 -10.84
C PHE A 154 -4.22 -26.47 -10.86
N LYS A 155 -5.38 -26.98 -10.44
CA LYS A 155 -5.65 -28.42 -10.31
C LYS A 155 -6.39 -29.01 -11.51
N ASP A 156 -6.65 -28.20 -12.53
CA ASP A 156 -7.23 -28.59 -13.82
C ASP A 156 -6.15 -28.68 -14.91
#